data_AF-A0A4V2YK83-F1
#
_entry.id   AF-A0A4V2YK83-F1
#
_cell.length_a   1.000
_cell.length_b   1.000
_cell.length_c   1.000
_cell.angle_alpha   90.00
_cell.angle_beta   90.00
_cell.angle_gamma   90.00
#
_symmetry.space_group_name_H-M   'P 1'
#
loop_
_entity.id
_entity.type
_entity.pdbx_description
1 polymer ?
#
loop_
_entity_poly.entity_id
_entity_poly.type
_entity_poly.pdbx_seq_one_letter_code
_entity_poly.pdbx_strand_id
1 'polypeptide(L)'
;MMCVVPSAYLLPIKTALIVFPLLALVLFVPAAVVTYRRHGVMTSWRSLSFYSFLFYSLTAFFMTVVPLPGPSVDVCAKYPRVAHPQLVPGNTFADIWKEAEGQVTLSALVIHNPAVLETLLNLLLLLPLGVYLRFHFRLNFAAASAIGLGASLFFEFTQLSGLWGVYECPYRLFDVDDLIANTGGAMIGWAIAGPLTRWLPTLDNLDDAALARRPVPLGRRFLALLIDLCALPFVMLFTTLFCVVVFNSSSWLLGMVLAVALWFVLLPWWLGGTPGKRLLLLKMVGPDGKRPELWRLLLRAVVLAIPLLPIPVVTGMTVLVAVAALFRVMGAGLDRLSEVPSLALDLISGDHVVELLVAAAMFGLVCLLPVVFFVALWRHPKHHGLHERFSGVSNVALPHKRARTPQPDTSTDTDADTDADTDAEETTAIER
;
A
#
# COMPACT_ATOMS: atom_id res chain seq x y z
N MET A 1 -37.69 -8.15 12.64
CA MET A 1 -37.46 -6.79 13.16
C MET A 1 -36.07 -6.36 12.70
N MET A 2 -35.99 -5.74 11.52
CA MET A 2 -34.71 -5.31 10.96
C MET A 2 -34.23 -4.11 11.78
N CYS A 3 -33.06 -4.20 12.40
CA CYS A 3 -32.33 -3.02 12.86
C CYS A 3 -32.08 -2.15 11.63
N VAL A 4 -32.94 -1.16 11.42
CA VAL A 4 -32.69 -0.09 10.47
C VAL A 4 -31.51 0.67 11.06
N VAL A 5 -30.29 0.39 10.58
CA VAL A 5 -29.16 1.30 10.79
C VAL A 5 -29.66 2.65 10.27
N PRO A 6 -29.78 3.69 11.12
CA PRO A 6 -30.29 4.98 10.68
C PRO A 6 -29.50 5.47 9.46
N SER A 7 -30.19 6.07 8.48
CA SER A 7 -29.59 6.58 7.24
C SER A 7 -28.37 7.48 7.48
N ALA A 8 -28.33 8.13 8.65
CA ALA A 8 -27.22 8.92 9.17
C ALA A 8 -25.86 8.18 9.21
N TYR A 9 -25.84 6.87 9.49
CA TYR A 9 -24.60 6.09 9.60
C TYR A 9 -24.20 5.40 8.29
N LEU A 10 -25.15 5.18 7.38
CA LEU A 10 -24.88 4.56 6.09
C LEU A 10 -24.08 5.47 5.15
N LEU A 11 -24.29 6.79 5.24
CA LEU A 11 -23.59 7.76 4.40
C LEU A 11 -22.06 7.77 4.67
N PRO A 12 -21.57 7.90 5.92
CA PRO A 12 -20.14 7.79 6.23
C PRO A 12 -19.48 6.51 5.69
N ILE A 13 -20.13 5.36 5.87
CA ILE A 13 -19.61 4.06 5.43
C ILE A 13 -19.53 4.01 3.90
N LYS A 14 -20.55 4.49 3.19
CA LYS A 14 -20.53 4.58 1.72
C LYS A 14 -19.42 5.50 1.23
N THR A 15 -19.22 6.65 1.87
CA THR A 15 -18.11 7.56 1.54
C THR A 15 -16.76 6.87 1.76
N ALA A 16 -16.58 6.13 2.87
CA ALA A 16 -15.36 5.35 3.11
C ALA A 16 -15.13 4.30 2.03
N LEU A 17 -16.17 3.55 1.62
CA LEU A 17 -16.08 2.53 0.58
C LEU A 17 -15.68 3.09 -0.79
N ILE A 18 -16.06 4.32 -1.12
CA ILE A 18 -15.70 4.98 -2.39
C ILE A 18 -14.28 5.54 -2.35
N VAL A 19 -13.89 6.18 -1.24
CA VAL A 19 -12.58 6.84 -1.11
C VAL A 19 -11.46 5.81 -0.86
N PHE A 20 -11.76 4.71 -0.15
CA PHE A 20 -10.77 3.71 0.24
C PHE A 20 -9.98 3.12 -0.94
N PRO A 21 -10.59 2.64 -2.04
CA PRO A 21 -9.84 2.07 -3.16
C PRO A 21 -8.85 3.05 -3.79
N LEU A 22 -9.23 4.33 -3.89
CA LEU A 22 -8.36 5.39 -4.42
C LEU A 22 -7.15 5.62 -3.50
N LEU A 23 -7.42 5.76 -2.20
CA LEU A 23 -6.36 5.93 -1.21
C LEU A 23 -5.45 4.70 -1.13
N ALA A 24 -6.02 3.50 -1.17
CA ALA A 24 -5.29 2.23 -1.20
C ALA A 24 -4.38 2.13 -2.43
N LEU A 25 -4.86 2.58 -3.61
CA LEU A 25 -4.07 2.61 -4.83
C LEU A 25 -2.89 3.58 -4.72
N VAL A 26 -3.12 4.80 -4.23
CA VAL A 26 -2.05 5.81 -4.02
C VAL A 26 -1.01 5.31 -3.03
N LEU A 27 -1.45 4.67 -1.95
CA LEU A 27 -0.56 4.15 -0.91
C LEU A 27 0.06 2.80 -1.25
N PHE A 28 -0.39 2.11 -2.29
CA PHE A 28 0.07 0.76 -2.62
C PHE A 28 1.59 0.68 -2.81
N VAL A 29 2.14 1.51 -3.70
CA VAL A 29 3.58 1.52 -3.99
C VAL A 29 4.42 1.89 -2.77
N PRO A 30 4.19 3.04 -2.08
CA PRO A 30 5.00 3.40 -0.92
C PRO A 30 4.85 2.39 0.22
N ALA A 31 3.64 1.90 0.52
CA ALA A 31 3.43 0.88 1.55
C ALA A 31 4.15 -0.42 1.23
N ALA A 32 4.10 -0.89 -0.03
CA ALA A 32 4.80 -2.09 -0.45
C ALA A 32 6.33 -1.92 -0.40
N VAL A 33 6.87 -0.76 -0.82
CA VAL A 33 8.30 -0.44 -0.70
C VAL A 33 8.75 -0.49 0.76
N VAL A 34 8.03 0.19 1.67
CA VAL A 34 8.35 0.18 3.09
C VAL A 34 8.28 -1.24 3.66
N THR A 35 7.24 -2.00 3.30
CA THR A 35 7.04 -3.37 3.77
C THR A 35 8.17 -4.28 3.31
N TYR A 36 8.52 -4.28 2.03
CA TYR A 36 9.62 -5.10 1.52
C TYR A 36 10.98 -4.69 2.09
N ARG A 37 11.24 -3.39 2.31
CA ARG A 37 12.49 -2.95 2.93
C ARG A 37 12.59 -3.31 4.42
N ARG A 38 11.46 -3.33 5.12
CA ARG A 38 11.41 -3.67 6.56
C ARG A 38 11.37 -5.16 6.82
N HIS A 39 10.68 -5.95 6.00
CA HIS A 39 10.35 -7.36 6.27
C HIS A 39 10.82 -8.32 5.17
N GLY A 40 11.29 -7.83 4.02
CA GLY A 40 11.73 -8.69 2.90
C GLY A 40 10.61 -9.36 2.11
N VAL A 41 9.41 -9.50 2.69
CA VAL A 41 8.21 -10.12 2.12
C VAL A 41 6.96 -9.27 2.41
N MET A 42 5.92 -9.47 1.61
CA MET A 42 4.59 -8.88 1.79
C MET A 42 3.58 -10.02 1.80
N THR A 43 3.31 -10.55 2.98
CA THR A 43 2.34 -11.64 3.18
C THR A 43 0.91 -11.11 3.06
N SER A 44 -0.03 -11.99 2.69
CA SER A 44 -1.46 -11.62 2.58
C SER A 44 -1.99 -11.11 3.91
N TRP A 45 -1.55 -11.68 5.04
CA TRP A 45 -1.99 -11.27 6.37
C TRP A 45 -1.47 -9.88 6.76
N ARG A 46 -0.21 -9.55 6.43
CA ARG A 46 0.34 -8.20 6.63
C ARG A 46 -0.34 -7.17 5.73
N SER A 47 -0.65 -7.54 4.50
CA SER A 47 -1.39 -6.68 3.56
C SER A 47 -2.81 -6.44 4.05
N LEU A 48 -3.52 -7.51 4.43
CA LEU A 48 -4.87 -7.44 4.99
C LEU A 48 -4.89 -6.54 6.21
N SER A 49 -3.98 -6.76 7.17
CA SER A 49 -3.81 -5.93 8.36
C SER A 49 -3.64 -4.44 8.05
N PHE A 50 -2.76 -4.09 7.12
CA PHE A 50 -2.53 -2.70 6.74
C PHE A 50 -3.78 -2.06 6.12
N TYR A 51 -4.38 -2.73 5.13
CA TYR A 51 -5.54 -2.20 4.42
C TYR A 51 -6.81 -2.22 5.27
N SER A 52 -6.97 -3.17 6.19
CA SER A 52 -8.06 -3.19 7.16
C SER A 52 -7.91 -2.06 8.16
N PHE A 53 -6.69 -1.76 8.63
CA PHE A 53 -6.43 -0.60 9.48
C PHE A 53 -6.70 0.72 8.76
N LEU A 54 -6.28 0.83 7.49
CA LEU A 54 -6.53 2.01 6.65
C LEU A 54 -8.04 2.24 6.44
N PHE A 55 -8.77 1.19 6.06
CA PHE A 55 -10.21 1.25 5.87
C PHE A 55 -10.94 1.59 7.16
N TYR A 56 -10.56 0.96 8.27
CA TYR A 56 -11.06 1.27 9.61
C TYR A 56 -10.84 2.75 9.95
N SER A 57 -9.62 3.25 9.81
CA SER A 57 -9.26 4.63 10.17
C SER A 57 -10.06 5.65 9.35
N LEU A 58 -10.23 5.39 8.05
CA LEU A 58 -11.04 6.22 7.17
C LEU A 58 -12.52 6.20 7.55
N THR A 59 -13.05 5.01 7.88
CA THR A 59 -14.44 4.84 8.32
C THR A 59 -14.67 5.56 9.64
N ALA A 60 -13.77 5.41 10.62
CA ALA A 60 -13.86 6.09 11.91
C ALA A 60 -13.86 7.61 11.73
N PHE A 61 -12.94 8.14 10.91
CA PHE A 61 -12.90 9.56 10.58
C PHE A 61 -14.22 10.03 9.94
N PHE A 62 -14.73 9.35 8.92
CA PHE A 62 -15.98 9.77 8.29
C PHE A 62 -17.20 9.63 9.20
N MET A 63 -17.25 8.64 10.10
CA MET A 63 -18.34 8.54 11.08
C MET A 63 -18.39 9.77 12.00
N THR A 64 -17.24 10.37 12.32
CA THR A 64 -17.14 11.56 13.17
C THR A 64 -17.39 12.88 12.44
N VAL A 65 -17.23 12.91 11.11
CA VAL A 65 -17.28 14.15 10.32
C VAL A 65 -18.52 14.24 9.42
N VAL A 66 -19.02 13.13 8.88
CA VAL A 66 -20.10 13.09 7.88
C VAL A 66 -21.46 12.86 8.56
N PRO A 67 -22.55 13.59 8.20
CA PRO A 67 -22.69 14.47 7.03
C PRO A 67 -22.10 15.87 7.21
N LEU A 68 -21.55 16.38 6.10
CA LEU A 68 -21.08 17.76 6.00
C LEU A 68 -22.26 18.69 5.64
N PRO A 69 -22.36 19.89 6.23
CA PRO A 69 -23.28 20.93 5.78
C PRO A 69 -23.11 21.26 4.28
N GLY A 70 -24.20 21.57 3.61
CA GLY A 70 -24.15 22.00 2.20
C GLY A 70 -23.63 23.44 2.05
N PRO A 71 -23.11 23.84 0.88
CA PRO A 71 -22.52 25.17 0.67
C PRO A 71 -23.46 26.36 0.91
N SER A 72 -24.78 26.15 0.82
CA SER A 72 -25.80 27.18 1.01
C SER A 72 -26.30 27.31 2.45
N VAL A 73 -25.79 26.49 3.37
CA VAL A 73 -26.24 26.45 4.76
C VAL A 73 -25.40 27.40 5.60
N ASP A 74 -26.05 28.40 6.20
CA ASP A 74 -25.47 29.14 7.32
C ASP A 74 -25.40 28.21 8.54
N VAL A 75 -24.19 27.72 8.84
CA VAL A 75 -23.94 26.75 9.90
C VAL A 75 -24.18 27.35 11.28
N CYS A 76 -23.80 28.61 11.47
CA CYS A 76 -23.95 29.31 12.75
C CYS A 76 -25.43 29.50 13.10
N ALA A 77 -26.23 29.94 12.13
CA ALA A 77 -27.67 30.12 12.32
C ALA A 77 -28.40 28.77 12.51
N LYS A 78 -27.94 27.72 11.83
CA LYS A 78 -28.58 26.39 11.89
C LYS A 78 -28.27 25.62 13.16
N TYR A 79 -27.05 25.75 13.71
CA TYR A 79 -26.60 24.97 14.87
C TYR A 79 -26.12 25.86 16.04
N PRO A 80 -26.92 26.81 16.53
CA PRO A 80 -26.49 27.74 17.58
C PRO A 80 -26.16 27.04 18.91
N ARG A 81 -26.76 25.86 19.16
CA ARG A 81 -26.57 25.10 20.41
C ARG A 81 -25.25 24.33 20.48
N VAL A 82 -24.57 24.12 19.34
CA VAL A 82 -23.29 23.39 19.31
C VAL A 82 -22.08 24.32 19.26
N ALA A 83 -22.31 25.63 19.27
CA ALA A 83 -21.27 26.66 19.25
C ALA A 83 -20.35 26.63 20.49
N HIS A 84 -20.83 26.07 21.60
CA HIS A 84 -20.07 25.95 22.84
C HIS A 84 -19.87 24.48 23.20
N PRO A 85 -18.64 24.08 23.60
CA PRO A 85 -18.35 22.72 23.98
C PRO A 85 -19.07 22.32 25.27
N GLN A 86 -19.52 21.08 25.31
CA GLN A 86 -19.93 20.41 26.54
C GLN A 86 -18.66 19.93 27.25
N LEU A 87 -18.42 20.40 28.47
CA LEU A 87 -17.21 20.08 29.24
C LEU A 87 -17.50 19.45 30.61
N VAL A 88 -18.76 19.10 30.90
CA VAL A 88 -19.18 18.58 32.21
C VAL A 88 -19.26 17.05 32.12
N PRO A 89 -18.34 16.30 32.73
CA PRO A 89 -18.38 14.84 32.65
C PRO A 89 -19.64 14.25 33.30
N GLY A 90 -20.16 13.18 32.71
CA GLY A 90 -21.35 12.46 33.18
C GLY A 90 -22.67 13.08 32.76
N ASN A 91 -22.67 14.03 31.83
CA ASN A 91 -23.89 14.61 31.27
C ASN A 91 -24.71 13.58 30.49
N THR A 92 -24.06 12.57 29.89
CA THR A 92 -24.76 11.45 29.26
C THR A 92 -25.79 10.80 30.18
N PHE A 93 -25.54 10.70 31.50
CA PHE A 93 -26.51 10.13 32.43
C PHE A 93 -27.78 10.99 32.58
N ALA A 94 -27.63 12.32 32.52
CA ALA A 94 -28.76 13.23 32.52
C ALA A 94 -29.56 13.10 31.21
N ASP A 95 -28.88 12.93 30.07
CA ASP A 95 -29.53 12.70 28.78
C ASP A 95 -30.27 11.36 28.73
N ILE A 96 -29.68 10.28 29.25
CA ILE A 96 -30.34 8.97 29.40
C ILE A 96 -31.63 9.12 30.22
N TRP A 97 -31.56 9.81 31.36
CA TRP A 97 -32.71 10.01 32.24
C TRP A 97 -33.81 10.84 31.57
N LYS A 98 -33.42 11.91 30.87
CA LYS A 98 -34.32 12.78 30.12
C LYS A 98 -35.05 12.00 29.01
N GLU A 99 -34.31 11.20 28.26
CA GLU A 99 -34.84 10.42 27.13
C GLU A 99 -35.68 9.22 27.56
N ALA A 100 -35.49 8.72 28.78
CA ALA A 100 -36.34 7.71 29.38
C ALA A 100 -37.73 8.25 29.80
N GLU A 101 -37.97 9.57 29.71
CA GLU A 101 -39.24 10.23 30.05
C GLU A 101 -39.77 9.86 31.46
N GLY A 102 -38.87 9.63 32.42
CA GLY A 102 -39.20 9.22 33.79
C GLY A 102 -39.55 7.73 33.95
N GLN A 103 -39.44 6.92 32.91
CA GLN A 103 -39.62 5.47 32.99
C GLN A 103 -38.35 4.78 33.52
N VAL A 104 -38.51 3.91 34.53
CA VAL A 104 -37.40 3.17 35.15
C VAL A 104 -37.29 1.73 34.60
N THR A 105 -37.78 1.50 33.37
CA THR A 105 -37.71 0.17 32.75
C THR A 105 -36.37 -0.03 32.03
N LEU A 106 -35.88 -1.27 32.00
CA LEU A 106 -34.66 -1.62 31.26
C LEU A 106 -34.78 -1.30 29.76
N SER A 107 -36.00 -1.39 29.22
CA SER A 107 -36.27 -1.01 27.84
C SER A 107 -36.02 0.48 27.59
N ALA A 108 -36.56 1.35 28.45
CA ALA A 108 -36.47 2.81 28.29
C ALA A 108 -35.10 3.39 28.67
N LEU A 109 -34.43 2.82 29.67
CA LEU A 109 -33.13 3.30 30.13
C LEU A 109 -31.94 2.76 29.32
N VAL A 110 -32.08 1.62 28.65
CA VAL A 110 -30.93 0.93 28.03
C VAL A 110 -31.21 0.50 26.59
N ILE A 111 -32.25 -0.31 26.34
CA ILE A 111 -32.42 -0.97 25.04
C ILE A 111 -32.80 0.04 23.93
N HIS A 112 -33.73 0.95 24.23
CA HIS A 112 -34.28 1.89 23.26
C HIS A 112 -33.85 3.33 23.54
N ASN A 113 -32.81 3.52 24.35
CA ASN A 113 -32.31 4.84 24.70
C ASN A 113 -31.23 5.31 23.70
N PRO A 114 -31.46 6.35 22.89
CA PRO A 114 -30.49 6.83 21.92
C PRO A 114 -29.17 7.32 22.54
N ALA A 115 -29.19 7.90 23.75
CA ALA A 115 -27.96 8.35 24.42
C ALA A 115 -27.06 7.17 24.84
N VAL A 116 -27.67 6.04 25.24
CA VAL A 116 -26.92 4.78 25.46
C VAL A 116 -26.33 4.27 24.14
N LEU A 117 -27.12 4.27 23.06
CA LEU A 117 -26.64 3.81 21.75
C LEU A 117 -25.47 4.67 21.25
N GLU A 118 -25.54 5.99 21.37
CA GLU A 118 -24.47 6.92 21.01
C GLU A 118 -23.18 6.63 21.78
N THR A 119 -23.29 6.51 23.11
CA THR A 119 -22.14 6.15 23.98
C THR A 119 -21.52 4.81 23.59
N LEU A 120 -22.35 3.79 23.32
CA LEU A 120 -21.89 2.48 22.88
C LEU A 120 -21.20 2.56 21.51
N LEU A 121 -21.72 3.36 20.58
CA LEU A 121 -21.11 3.54 19.27
C LEU A 121 -19.76 4.26 19.36
N ASN A 122 -19.62 5.26 20.24
CA ASN A 122 -18.35 5.92 20.53
C ASN A 122 -17.33 4.95 21.16
N LEU A 123 -17.74 4.12 22.11
CA LEU A 123 -16.90 3.02 22.62
C LEU A 123 -16.46 2.08 21.48
N LEU A 124 -17.37 1.67 20.60
CA LEU A 124 -17.06 0.77 19.49
C LEU A 124 -16.21 1.42 18.39
N LEU A 125 -16.27 2.75 18.24
CA LEU A 125 -15.53 3.50 17.23
C LEU A 125 -14.02 3.34 17.38
N LEU A 126 -13.51 3.47 18.60
CA LEU A 126 -12.07 3.35 18.90
C LEU A 126 -11.65 2.01 19.48
N LEU A 127 -12.59 1.08 19.70
CA LEU A 127 -12.25 -0.29 20.11
C LEU A 127 -11.28 -0.98 19.14
N PRO A 128 -11.48 -0.97 17.80
CA PRO A 128 -10.53 -1.57 16.88
C PRO A 128 -9.13 -0.94 16.97
N LEU A 129 -9.02 0.38 17.19
CA LEU A 129 -7.72 1.05 17.38
C LEU A 129 -6.94 0.41 18.52
N GLY A 130 -7.57 0.19 19.67
CA GLY A 130 -6.96 -0.52 20.81
C GLY A 130 -6.41 -1.90 20.43
N VAL A 131 -7.18 -2.66 19.65
CA VAL A 131 -6.76 -3.97 19.13
C VAL A 131 -5.54 -3.84 18.24
N TYR A 132 -5.53 -2.89 17.30
CA TYR A 132 -4.37 -2.65 16.42
C TYR A 132 -3.12 -2.25 17.20
N LEU A 133 -3.24 -1.33 18.15
CA LEU A 133 -2.12 -0.83 18.95
C LEU A 133 -1.46 -1.94 19.77
N ARG A 134 -2.25 -2.87 20.32
CA ARG A 134 -1.71 -4.05 21.00
C ARG A 134 -1.11 -5.07 20.04
N PHE A 135 -1.91 -5.55 19.08
CA PHE A 135 -1.54 -6.71 18.28
C PHE A 135 -0.45 -6.38 17.24
N HIS A 136 -0.54 -5.22 16.58
CA HIS A 136 0.35 -4.86 15.47
C HIS A 136 1.51 -3.98 15.93
N PHE A 137 1.24 -2.97 16.75
CA PHE A 137 2.24 -2.01 17.20
C PHE A 137 2.93 -2.42 18.51
N ARG A 138 2.40 -3.45 19.21
CA ARG A 138 2.93 -3.98 20.48
C ARG A 138 3.11 -2.90 21.55
N LEU A 139 2.23 -1.90 21.55
CA LEU A 139 2.27 -0.83 22.54
C LEU A 139 1.67 -1.30 23.87
N ASN A 140 2.22 -0.77 24.96
CA ASN A 140 1.67 -1.00 26.30
C ASN A 140 0.33 -0.26 26.49
N PHE A 141 -0.37 -0.57 27.58
CA PHE A 141 -1.69 0.01 27.87
C PHE A 141 -1.66 1.53 27.92
N ALA A 142 -0.69 2.13 28.63
CA ALA A 142 -0.60 3.58 28.78
C ALA A 142 -0.42 4.29 27.42
N ALA A 143 0.44 3.77 26.55
CA ALA A 143 0.62 4.30 25.20
C ALA A 143 -0.65 4.13 24.35
N ALA A 144 -1.35 2.99 24.47
CA ALA A 144 -2.60 2.76 23.77
C ALA A 144 -3.71 3.70 24.25
N SER A 145 -3.83 3.94 25.56
CA SER A 145 -4.74 4.92 26.16
C SER A 145 -4.43 6.33 25.69
N ALA A 146 -3.15 6.73 25.68
CA ALA A 146 -2.74 8.07 25.24
C ALA A 146 -3.03 8.30 23.75
N ILE A 147 -2.81 7.29 22.90
CA ILE A 147 -3.15 7.37 21.47
C ILE A 147 -4.68 7.37 21.28
N GLY A 148 -5.43 6.58 22.04
CA GLY A 148 -6.89 6.59 22.02
C GLY A 148 -7.45 7.97 22.39
N LEU A 149 -6.94 8.56 23.47
CA LEU A 149 -7.28 9.92 23.89
C LEU A 149 -6.90 10.95 22.82
N GLY A 150 -5.70 10.84 22.24
CA GLY A 150 -5.25 11.73 21.16
C GLY A 150 -6.12 11.62 19.91
N ALA A 151 -6.53 10.41 19.53
CA ALA A 151 -7.43 10.18 18.39
C ALA A 151 -8.82 10.76 18.67
N SER A 152 -9.33 10.58 19.88
CA SER A 152 -10.62 11.16 20.27
C SER A 152 -10.55 12.69 20.32
N LEU A 153 -9.50 13.27 20.90
CA LEU A 153 -9.27 14.73 20.87
C LEU A 153 -9.17 15.24 19.44
N PHE A 154 -8.51 14.50 18.55
CA PHE A 154 -8.44 14.87 17.14
C PHE A 154 -9.83 14.94 16.49
N PHE A 155 -10.73 13.99 16.79
CA PHE A 155 -12.10 14.03 16.30
C PHE A 155 -12.88 15.20 16.89
N GLU A 156 -12.84 15.38 18.20
CA GLU A 156 -13.57 16.45 18.89
C GLU A 156 -13.08 17.84 18.45
N PHE A 157 -11.77 18.06 18.33
CA PHE A 157 -11.24 19.33 17.82
C PHE A 157 -11.54 19.55 16.34
N THR A 158 -11.56 18.48 15.55
CA THR A 158 -11.99 18.57 14.15
C THR A 158 -13.44 19.07 14.07
N GLN A 159 -14.32 18.63 14.96
CA GLN A 159 -15.71 19.07 15.00
C GLN A 159 -15.86 20.49 15.56
N LEU A 160 -15.23 20.78 16.70
CA LEU A 160 -15.26 22.07 17.38
C LEU A 160 -14.73 23.20 16.50
N SER A 161 -13.68 22.92 15.72
CA SER A 161 -13.11 23.87 14.76
C SER A 161 -13.98 24.08 13.52
N GLY A 162 -15.12 23.38 13.40
CA GLY A 162 -15.95 23.41 12.20
C GLY A 162 -15.28 22.76 11.00
N LEU A 163 -14.49 21.71 11.24
CA LEU A 163 -13.55 21.10 10.29
C LEU A 163 -12.51 22.15 9.83
N TRP A 164 -11.69 22.59 10.77
CA TRP A 164 -10.49 23.41 10.53
C TRP A 164 -10.76 24.70 9.76
N GLY A 165 -11.89 25.37 10.04
CA GLY A 165 -12.25 26.65 9.44
C GLY A 165 -12.90 26.55 8.06
N VAL A 166 -13.27 25.35 7.61
CA VAL A 166 -14.15 25.20 6.43
C VAL A 166 -15.53 25.80 6.70
N TYR A 167 -16.03 25.67 7.93
CA TYR A 167 -17.23 26.35 8.40
C TYR A 167 -16.90 27.36 9.49
N GLU A 168 -17.65 28.47 9.54
CA GLU A 168 -17.46 29.53 10.53
C GLU A 168 -17.82 29.09 11.96
N CYS A 169 -18.76 28.14 12.09
CA CYS A 169 -19.18 27.56 13.37
C CYS A 169 -19.10 26.02 13.33
N PRO A 170 -18.96 25.37 14.49
CA PRO A 170 -19.12 23.92 14.59
C PRO A 170 -20.53 23.51 14.14
N TYR A 171 -20.61 22.33 13.50
CA TYR A 171 -21.87 21.72 13.09
C TYR A 171 -22.17 20.42 13.86
N ARG A 172 -21.27 20.05 14.79
CA ARG A 172 -21.42 18.96 15.76
C ARG A 172 -20.91 19.45 17.12
N LEU A 173 -21.50 18.90 18.17
CA LEU A 173 -21.16 19.26 19.54
C LEU A 173 -19.84 18.59 19.93
N PHE A 174 -18.92 19.37 20.49
CA PHE A 174 -17.80 18.82 21.24
C PHE A 174 -18.32 18.31 22.58
N ASP A 175 -18.09 17.04 22.90
CA ASP A 175 -18.54 16.44 24.15
C ASP A 175 -17.39 15.71 24.89
N VAL A 176 -17.21 16.04 26.18
CA VAL A 176 -16.20 15.38 27.01
C VAL A 176 -16.56 13.92 27.30
N ASP A 177 -17.85 13.58 27.34
CA ASP A 177 -18.29 12.21 27.54
C ASP A 177 -17.99 11.34 26.32
N ASP A 178 -18.06 11.91 25.10
CA ASP A 178 -17.62 11.24 23.88
C ASP A 178 -16.11 11.01 23.88
N LEU A 179 -15.34 11.97 24.38
CA LEU A 179 -13.90 11.82 24.58
C LEU A 179 -13.58 10.63 25.51
N ILE A 180 -14.31 10.51 26.62
CA ILE A 180 -14.16 9.44 27.59
C ILE A 180 -14.60 8.10 26.98
N ALA A 181 -15.74 8.05 26.29
CA ALA A 181 -16.27 6.84 25.67
C ALA A 181 -15.33 6.31 24.59
N ASN A 182 -14.90 7.14 23.65
CA ASN A 182 -13.94 6.78 22.62
C ASN A 182 -12.60 6.29 23.22
N THR A 183 -12.06 7.01 24.21
CA THR A 183 -10.82 6.59 24.89
C THR A 183 -11.00 5.24 25.60
N GLY A 184 -12.12 5.05 26.29
CA GLY A 184 -12.52 3.79 26.91
C GLY A 184 -12.62 2.66 25.89
N GLY A 185 -13.13 2.95 24.69
CA GLY A 185 -13.15 2.05 23.56
C GLY A 185 -11.77 1.51 23.23
N ALA A 186 -10.80 2.40 23.02
CA ALA A 186 -9.41 2.02 22.76
C ALA A 186 -8.80 1.19 23.90
N MET A 187 -9.08 1.54 25.15
CA MET A 187 -8.60 0.80 26.33
C MET A 187 -9.19 -0.61 26.39
N ILE A 188 -10.50 -0.75 26.17
CA ILE A 188 -11.20 -2.04 26.13
C ILE A 188 -10.69 -2.89 24.97
N GLY A 189 -10.53 -2.31 23.79
CA GLY A 189 -9.97 -2.99 22.62
C GLY A 189 -8.57 -3.53 22.88
N TRP A 190 -7.72 -2.75 23.55
CA TRP A 190 -6.39 -3.20 23.97
C TRP A 190 -6.46 -4.36 24.98
N ALA A 191 -7.39 -4.31 25.93
CA ALA A 191 -7.58 -5.38 26.91
C ALA A 191 -8.05 -6.69 26.25
N ILE A 192 -9.08 -6.62 25.39
CA ILE A 192 -9.63 -7.76 24.64
C ILE A 192 -8.59 -8.37 23.69
N ALA A 193 -7.74 -7.55 23.09
CA ALA A 193 -6.67 -8.05 22.22
C ALA A 193 -5.64 -8.90 22.98
N GLY A 194 -5.53 -8.77 24.31
CA GLY A 194 -4.60 -9.55 25.11
C GLY A 194 -4.77 -11.06 24.95
N PRO A 195 -5.92 -11.63 25.33
CA PRO A 195 -6.24 -13.04 25.06
C PRO A 195 -6.09 -13.42 23.59
N LEU A 196 -6.56 -12.56 22.67
CA LEU A 196 -6.56 -12.82 21.23
C LEU A 196 -5.15 -12.98 20.64
N THR A 197 -4.16 -12.25 21.16
CA THR A 197 -2.75 -12.36 20.73
C THR A 197 -2.14 -13.74 20.98
N ARG A 198 -2.73 -14.56 21.87
CA ARG A 198 -2.28 -15.94 22.13
C ARG A 198 -2.75 -16.93 21.05
N TRP A 199 -3.81 -16.60 20.33
CA TRP A 199 -4.41 -17.49 19.32
C TRP A 199 -4.05 -17.11 17.89
N LEU A 200 -3.71 -15.85 17.65
CA LEU A 200 -3.32 -15.37 16.32
C LEU A 200 -1.82 -15.55 16.07
N PRO A 201 -1.41 -16.03 14.89
CA PRO A 201 0.00 -16.09 14.53
C PRO A 201 0.59 -14.69 14.47
N THR A 202 1.82 -14.52 14.97
CA THR A 202 2.53 -13.25 14.82
C THR A 202 2.90 -13.03 13.36
N LEU A 203 2.83 -11.77 12.91
CA LEU A 203 3.19 -11.42 11.53
C LEU A 203 4.62 -11.82 11.17
N ASP A 204 5.54 -11.74 12.15
CA ASP A 204 6.95 -12.05 11.92
C ASP A 204 7.14 -13.55 11.65
N ASN A 205 6.44 -14.46 12.34
CA ASN A 205 6.52 -15.90 12.08
C ASN A 205 6.00 -16.27 10.67
N LEU A 206 4.94 -15.59 10.22
CA LEU A 206 4.42 -15.79 8.86
C LEU A 206 5.38 -15.27 7.79
N ASP A 207 6.06 -14.16 8.06
CA ASP A 207 7.06 -13.59 7.16
C ASP A 207 8.29 -14.51 7.06
N ASP A 208 8.78 -15.03 8.19
CA ASP A 208 9.91 -15.97 8.24
C ASP A 208 9.58 -17.26 7.47
N ALA A 209 8.39 -17.83 7.68
CA ALA A 209 7.93 -19.01 6.95
C ALA A 209 7.79 -18.74 5.44
N ALA A 210 7.34 -17.54 5.05
CA ALA A 210 7.23 -17.16 3.64
C ALA A 210 8.60 -16.97 2.98
N LEU A 211 9.56 -16.34 3.69
CA LEU A 211 10.93 -16.15 3.22
C LEU A 211 11.70 -17.47 3.13
N ALA A 212 11.50 -18.40 4.07
CA ALA A 212 12.11 -19.73 4.01
C ALA A 212 11.67 -20.52 2.77
N ARG A 213 10.38 -20.40 2.40
CA ARG A 213 9.85 -21.02 1.17
C ARG A 213 10.33 -20.31 -0.09
N ARG A 214 10.41 -18.98 -0.06
CA ARG A 214 10.75 -18.13 -1.21
C ARG A 214 11.59 -16.91 -0.77
N PRO A 215 12.93 -17.03 -0.78
CA PRO A 215 13.83 -15.95 -0.33
C PRO A 215 13.70 -14.65 -1.14
N VAL A 216 13.28 -14.76 -2.40
CA VAL A 216 13.05 -13.63 -3.29
C VAL A 216 11.60 -13.66 -3.79
N PRO A 217 10.64 -13.11 -3.02
CA PRO A 217 9.22 -13.16 -3.37
C PRO A 217 8.95 -12.55 -4.75
N LEU A 218 8.03 -13.17 -5.49
CA LEU A 218 7.65 -12.68 -6.81
C LEU A 218 7.10 -11.26 -6.80
N GLY A 219 6.23 -10.93 -5.84
CA GLY A 219 5.66 -9.57 -5.72
C GLY A 219 6.75 -8.50 -5.55
N ARG A 220 7.86 -8.83 -4.87
CA ARG A 220 9.00 -7.93 -4.70
C ARG A 220 9.72 -7.68 -6.02
N ARG A 221 9.91 -8.73 -6.83
CA ARG A 221 10.52 -8.62 -8.16
C ARG A 221 9.61 -7.88 -9.15
N PHE A 222 8.31 -8.15 -9.09
CA PHE A 222 7.29 -7.47 -9.89
C PHE A 222 7.22 -5.98 -9.55
N LEU A 223 7.18 -5.62 -8.26
CA LEU A 223 7.15 -4.22 -7.84
C LEU A 223 8.43 -3.47 -8.26
N ALA A 224 9.60 -4.11 -8.20
CA ALA A 224 10.85 -3.52 -8.70
C ALA A 224 10.72 -3.19 -10.20
N LEU A 225 10.21 -4.14 -10.99
CA LEU A 225 9.98 -3.95 -12.41
C LEU A 225 8.93 -2.86 -12.68
N LEU A 226 7.84 -2.82 -11.91
CA LEU A 226 6.81 -1.78 -12.03
C LEU A 226 7.42 -0.39 -11.81
N ILE A 227 8.24 -0.22 -10.77
CA ILE A 227 8.96 1.03 -10.49
C ILE A 227 9.89 1.40 -11.66
N ASP A 228 10.64 0.43 -12.19
CA ASP A 228 11.51 0.64 -13.35
C ASP A 228 10.71 1.06 -14.59
N LEU A 229 9.55 0.44 -14.85
CA LEU A 229 8.67 0.77 -15.98
C LEU A 229 7.99 2.13 -15.82
N CYS A 230 7.69 2.57 -14.61
CA CYS A 230 7.18 3.92 -14.36
C CYS A 230 8.27 5.00 -14.54
N ALA A 231 9.53 4.68 -14.24
CA ALA A 231 10.65 5.60 -14.39
C ALA A 231 11.18 5.70 -15.84
N LEU A 232 11.12 4.60 -16.59
CA LEU A 232 11.70 4.50 -17.93
C LEU A 232 11.19 5.56 -18.93
N PRO A 233 9.89 5.94 -19.00
CA PRO A 233 9.42 6.98 -19.91
C PRO A 233 10.13 8.32 -19.72
N PHE A 234 10.44 8.70 -18.47
CA PHE A 234 11.17 9.93 -18.18
C PHE A 234 12.60 9.84 -18.70
N VAL A 235 13.27 8.71 -18.47
CA VAL A 235 14.64 8.47 -18.95
C VAL A 235 14.69 8.51 -20.47
N MET A 236 13.73 7.83 -21.13
CA MET A 236 13.58 7.85 -22.57
C MET A 236 13.37 9.26 -23.11
N LEU A 237 12.52 10.05 -22.47
CA LEU A 237 12.31 11.45 -22.84
C LEU A 237 13.63 12.23 -22.80
N PHE A 238 14.38 12.15 -21.69
CA PHE A 238 15.65 12.87 -21.55
C PHE A 238 16.72 12.42 -22.55
N THR A 239 16.90 11.11 -22.76
CA THR A 239 17.91 10.60 -23.70
C THR A 239 17.53 10.87 -25.15
N THR A 240 16.25 10.79 -25.50
CA THR A 240 15.75 11.16 -26.83
C THR A 240 15.93 12.65 -27.10
N LEU A 241 15.58 13.52 -26.15
CA LEU A 241 15.82 14.96 -26.29
C LEU A 241 17.32 15.26 -26.45
N PHE A 242 18.17 14.64 -25.63
CA PHE A 242 19.62 14.80 -25.74
C PHE A 242 20.14 14.38 -27.13
N CYS A 243 19.78 13.19 -27.61
CA CYS A 243 20.21 12.73 -28.93
C CYS A 243 19.72 13.66 -30.05
N VAL A 244 18.45 14.07 -29.98
CA VAL A 244 17.85 14.95 -30.99
C VAL A 244 18.58 16.30 -31.08
N VAL A 245 18.95 16.88 -29.95
CA VAL A 245 19.66 18.16 -29.87
C VAL A 245 21.12 18.03 -30.31
N VAL A 246 21.82 16.96 -29.91
CA VAL A 246 23.26 16.81 -30.14
C VAL A 246 23.59 16.27 -31.54
N PHE A 247 22.81 15.32 -32.05
CA PHE A 247 23.10 14.64 -33.31
C PHE A 247 22.24 15.18 -34.46
N ASN A 248 20.91 15.03 -34.36
CA ASN A 248 19.90 15.53 -35.31
C ASN A 248 18.50 15.05 -34.91
N SER A 249 17.46 15.62 -35.52
CA SER A 249 16.05 15.22 -35.33
C SER A 249 15.74 13.75 -35.63
N SER A 250 16.49 13.10 -36.53
CA SER A 250 16.30 11.68 -36.87
C SER A 250 16.83 10.71 -35.82
N SER A 251 17.58 11.18 -34.82
CA SER A 251 18.22 10.34 -33.79
C SER A 251 17.31 9.96 -32.60
N TRP A 252 16.00 10.16 -32.71
CA TRP A 252 15.05 9.87 -31.64
C TRP A 252 15.06 8.39 -31.19
N LEU A 253 15.18 7.46 -32.15
CA LEU A 253 15.27 6.02 -31.90
C LEU A 253 16.55 5.65 -31.15
N LEU A 254 17.66 6.31 -31.50
CA LEU A 254 18.94 6.14 -30.81
C LEU A 254 18.78 6.51 -29.33
N GLY A 255 18.10 7.61 -29.02
CA GLY A 255 17.82 8.01 -27.65
C GLY A 255 16.98 6.99 -26.87
N MET A 256 15.99 6.37 -27.50
CA MET A 256 15.19 5.29 -26.89
C MET A 256 16.03 4.04 -26.59
N VAL A 257 16.82 3.59 -27.57
CA VAL A 257 17.75 2.45 -27.40
C VAL A 257 18.78 2.75 -26.31
N LEU A 258 19.32 3.97 -26.29
CA LEU A 258 20.26 4.43 -25.28
C LEU A 258 19.63 4.42 -23.88
N ALA A 259 18.38 4.86 -23.71
CA ALA A 259 17.67 4.76 -22.43
C ALA A 259 17.56 3.32 -21.92
N VAL A 260 17.18 2.38 -22.78
CA VAL A 260 17.08 0.96 -22.40
C VAL A 260 18.45 0.39 -22.04
N ALA A 261 19.49 0.69 -22.83
CA ALA A 261 20.86 0.26 -22.56
C ALA A 261 21.39 0.84 -21.24
N LEU A 262 21.18 2.13 -21.00
CA LEU A 262 21.56 2.79 -19.75
C LEU A 262 20.83 2.17 -18.55
N TRP A 263 19.51 2.01 -18.65
CA TRP A 263 18.66 1.61 -17.52
C TRP A 263 18.75 0.13 -17.16
N PHE A 264 18.78 -0.76 -18.16
CA PHE A 264 18.72 -2.22 -17.95
C PHE A 264 20.05 -2.96 -18.18
N VAL A 265 21.07 -2.30 -18.76
CA VAL A 265 22.40 -2.91 -18.98
C VAL A 265 23.49 -2.21 -18.17
N LEU A 266 23.72 -0.93 -18.42
CA LEU A 266 24.86 -0.20 -17.83
C LEU A 266 24.67 0.09 -16.34
N LEU A 267 23.50 0.60 -15.93
CA LEU A 267 23.20 0.84 -14.50
C LEU A 267 23.22 -0.45 -13.68
N PRO A 268 22.58 -1.56 -14.09
CA PRO A 268 22.66 -2.81 -13.35
C PRO A 268 24.04 -3.43 -13.34
N TRP A 269 24.81 -3.26 -14.42
CA TRP A 269 26.20 -3.64 -14.42
C TRP A 269 26.94 -2.87 -13.33
N TRP A 270 26.88 -1.53 -13.31
CA TRP A 270 27.62 -0.70 -12.35
C TRP A 270 27.16 -0.87 -10.89
N LEU A 271 25.85 -0.87 -10.65
CA LEU A 271 25.26 -0.83 -9.30
C LEU A 271 24.80 -2.19 -8.77
N GLY A 272 24.90 -3.25 -9.57
CA GLY A 272 24.41 -4.58 -9.25
C GLY A 272 22.90 -4.75 -9.35
N GLY A 273 22.14 -3.77 -9.84
CA GLY A 273 20.69 -3.84 -10.01
C GLY A 273 20.10 -2.58 -10.64
N THR A 274 18.90 -2.69 -11.22
CA THR A 274 18.14 -1.50 -11.67
C THR A 274 17.72 -0.65 -10.47
N PRO A 275 17.40 0.64 -10.65
CA PRO A 275 16.94 1.51 -9.56
C PRO A 275 15.78 0.91 -8.75
N GLY A 276 14.76 0.35 -9.39
CA GLY A 276 13.64 -0.33 -8.72
C GLY A 276 14.09 -1.55 -7.93
N LYS A 277 15.02 -2.36 -8.45
CA LYS A 277 15.61 -3.48 -7.72
C LYS A 277 16.38 -3.01 -6.49
N ARG A 278 17.20 -1.97 -6.60
CA ARG A 278 17.96 -1.44 -5.45
C ARG A 278 17.04 -0.85 -4.39
N LEU A 279 15.99 -0.15 -4.81
CA LEU A 279 14.97 0.37 -3.91
C LEU A 279 14.31 -0.75 -3.10
N LEU A 280 14.13 -1.92 -3.71
CA LEU A 280 13.61 -3.12 -3.05
C LEU A 280 14.70 -4.08 -2.57
N LEU A 281 15.94 -3.61 -2.38
CA LEU A 281 17.04 -4.41 -1.81
C LEU A 281 17.29 -5.72 -2.60
N LEU A 282 17.24 -5.68 -3.93
CA LEU A 282 17.54 -6.78 -4.83
C LEU A 282 18.84 -6.51 -5.59
N LYS A 283 19.64 -7.57 -5.76
CA LYS A 283 20.87 -7.58 -6.55
C LYS A 283 20.75 -8.61 -7.67
N MET A 284 21.32 -8.32 -8.83
CA MET A 284 21.44 -9.24 -9.95
C MET A 284 22.80 -9.96 -9.88
N VAL A 285 22.78 -11.27 -10.07
CA VAL A 285 23.98 -12.12 -10.09
C VAL A 285 23.97 -13.02 -11.32
N GLY A 286 25.15 -13.29 -11.87
CA GLY A 286 25.34 -14.23 -12.96
C GLY A 286 25.26 -15.69 -12.49
N PRO A 287 25.44 -16.66 -13.41
CA PRO A 287 25.44 -18.08 -13.08
C PRO A 287 26.43 -18.46 -11.97
N ASP A 288 27.59 -17.82 -11.95
CA ASP A 288 28.67 -18.09 -10.98
C ASP A 288 28.47 -17.36 -9.64
N GLY A 289 27.31 -16.74 -9.40
CA GLY A 289 27.03 -15.90 -8.22
C GLY A 289 27.76 -14.55 -8.21
N LYS A 290 28.68 -14.32 -9.14
CA LYS A 290 29.42 -13.07 -9.34
C LYS A 290 28.60 -12.05 -10.13
N ARG A 291 29.19 -10.87 -10.37
CA ARG A 291 28.61 -9.80 -11.18
C ARG A 291 28.29 -10.34 -12.59
N PRO A 292 27.07 -10.10 -13.14
CA PRO A 292 26.74 -10.51 -14.50
C PRO A 292 27.62 -9.85 -15.55
N GLU A 293 27.98 -10.60 -16.58
CA GLU A 293 28.62 -10.08 -17.80
C GLU A 293 27.65 -9.19 -18.59
N LEU A 294 28.18 -8.21 -19.32
CA LEU A 294 27.38 -7.23 -20.07
C LEU A 294 26.47 -7.87 -21.12
N TRP A 295 26.94 -8.88 -21.85
CA TRP A 295 26.15 -9.55 -22.88
C TRP A 295 24.93 -10.29 -22.30
N ARG A 296 25.05 -10.83 -21.07
CA ARG A 296 23.94 -11.48 -20.37
C ARG A 296 22.89 -10.47 -19.93
N LEU A 297 23.32 -9.29 -19.48
CA LEU A 297 22.42 -8.18 -19.16
C LEU A 297 21.73 -7.65 -20.42
N LEU A 298 22.44 -7.55 -21.54
CA LEU A 298 21.86 -7.19 -22.83
C LEU A 298 20.81 -8.21 -23.28
N LEU A 299 21.13 -9.50 -23.24
CA LEU A 299 20.18 -10.57 -23.56
C LEU A 299 18.96 -10.52 -22.63
N ARG A 300 19.17 -10.31 -21.33
CA ARG A 300 18.09 -10.14 -20.35
C ARG A 300 17.20 -8.96 -20.74
N ALA A 301 17.79 -7.81 -21.08
CA ALA A 301 17.08 -6.59 -21.44
C ALA A 301 16.27 -6.76 -22.73
N VAL A 302 16.84 -7.38 -23.77
CA VAL A 302 16.14 -7.66 -25.04
C VAL A 302 14.93 -8.57 -24.82
N VAL A 303 15.10 -9.66 -24.07
CA VAL A 303 13.99 -10.58 -23.76
C VAL A 303 12.91 -9.92 -22.91
N LEU A 304 13.28 -8.97 -22.04
CA LEU A 304 12.33 -8.18 -21.26
C LEU A 304 11.61 -7.12 -22.11
N ALA A 305 12.32 -6.51 -23.06
CA ALA A 305 11.81 -5.43 -23.88
C ALA A 305 10.70 -5.90 -24.83
N ILE A 306 10.79 -7.10 -25.39
CA ILE A 306 9.77 -7.63 -26.33
C ILE A 306 8.35 -7.52 -25.76
N PRO A 307 8.04 -8.08 -24.57
CA PRO A 307 6.69 -7.99 -24.02
C PRO A 307 6.39 -6.68 -23.29
N LEU A 308 7.39 -5.94 -22.81
CA LEU A 308 7.14 -4.85 -21.83
C LEU A 308 7.50 -3.46 -22.32
N LEU A 309 8.36 -3.29 -23.33
CA LEU A 309 8.75 -1.98 -23.86
C LEU A 309 7.59 -1.19 -24.50
N PRO A 310 6.59 -1.82 -25.14
CA PRO A 310 5.48 -1.06 -25.71
C PRO A 310 4.68 -0.27 -24.66
N ILE A 311 4.60 -0.75 -23.41
CA ILE A 311 3.88 -0.05 -22.32
C ILE A 311 4.48 1.35 -22.06
N PRO A 312 5.75 1.51 -21.65
CA PRO A 312 6.34 2.81 -21.36
C PRO A 312 6.45 3.70 -22.60
N VAL A 313 6.59 3.15 -23.81
CA VAL A 313 6.55 3.92 -25.06
C VAL A 313 5.18 4.57 -25.24
N VAL A 314 4.11 3.79 -25.18
CA VAL A 314 2.74 4.30 -25.31
C VAL A 314 2.43 5.30 -24.20
N THR A 315 2.74 4.97 -22.95
CA THR A 315 2.53 5.89 -21.82
C THR A 315 3.30 7.20 -21.99
N GLY A 316 4.57 7.14 -22.41
CA GLY A 316 5.40 8.32 -22.65
C GLY A 316 4.83 9.21 -23.77
N MET A 317 4.37 8.60 -24.87
CA MET A 317 3.73 9.32 -25.98
C MET A 317 2.42 9.98 -25.54
N THR A 318 1.57 9.28 -24.78
CA THR A 318 0.32 9.85 -24.26
C THR A 318 0.59 11.03 -23.34
N VAL A 319 1.59 10.93 -22.46
CA VAL A 319 2.00 12.05 -21.58
C VAL A 319 2.50 13.22 -22.41
N LEU A 320 3.33 12.99 -23.42
CA LEU A 320 3.83 14.04 -24.30
C LEU A 320 2.70 14.76 -25.03
N VAL A 321 1.73 14.02 -25.58
CA VAL A 321 0.55 14.58 -26.23
C VAL A 321 -0.28 15.41 -25.25
N ALA A 322 -0.52 14.89 -24.04
CA ALA A 322 -1.27 15.61 -23.00
C ALA A 322 -0.56 16.92 -22.57
N VAL A 323 0.76 16.89 -22.41
CA VAL A 323 1.57 18.08 -22.07
C VAL A 323 1.54 19.09 -23.22
N ALA A 324 1.70 18.65 -24.47
CA ALA A 324 1.62 19.53 -25.64
C ALA A 324 0.23 20.17 -25.78
N ALA A 325 -0.84 19.40 -25.52
CA ALA A 325 -2.21 19.92 -25.49
C ALA A 325 -2.38 20.98 -24.39
N LEU A 326 -1.85 20.73 -23.19
CA LEU A 326 -1.87 21.70 -22.09
C LEU A 326 -1.14 22.99 -22.45
N PHE A 327 0.06 22.91 -23.06
CA PHE A 327 0.79 24.09 -23.52
C PHE A 327 0.04 24.87 -24.60
N ARG A 328 -0.63 24.18 -25.53
CA ARG A 328 -1.48 24.84 -26.54
C ARG A 328 -2.65 25.57 -25.87
N VAL A 329 -3.32 24.95 -24.90
CA VAL A 329 -4.41 25.59 -24.14
C VAL A 329 -3.92 26.80 -23.37
N MET A 330 -2.79 26.69 -22.66
CA MET A 330 -2.20 27.82 -21.93
C MET A 330 -1.71 28.94 -22.86
N GLY A 331 -1.18 28.59 -24.03
CA GLY A 331 -0.67 29.55 -25.02
C GLY A 331 -1.75 30.19 -25.90
N ALA A 332 -2.92 29.56 -26.06
CA ALA A 332 -4.01 30.05 -26.91
C ALA A 332 -4.94 31.05 -26.21
N GLY A 333 -4.85 31.22 -24.89
CA GLY A 333 -5.85 31.96 -24.11
C GLY A 333 -7.18 31.19 -24.01
N LEU A 334 -8.03 31.56 -23.03
CA LEU A 334 -9.28 30.85 -22.70
C LEU A 334 -10.29 30.73 -23.88
N ASP A 335 -10.13 31.55 -24.92
CA ASP A 335 -11.10 31.68 -26.02
C ASP A 335 -11.09 30.52 -27.03
N ARG A 336 -10.05 29.67 -27.04
CA ARG A 336 -9.97 28.48 -27.95
C ARG A 336 -10.35 27.15 -27.31
N LEU A 337 -10.81 27.13 -26.06
CA LEU A 337 -11.28 25.90 -25.39
C LEU A 337 -12.56 25.32 -26.06
N SER A 338 -13.29 26.13 -26.82
CA SER A 338 -14.52 25.74 -27.54
C SER A 338 -14.28 24.86 -28.77
N GLU A 339 -13.05 24.76 -29.30
CA GLU A 339 -12.72 23.96 -30.50
C GLU A 339 -12.25 22.52 -30.18
N VAL A 340 -12.04 22.19 -28.91
CA VAL A 340 -11.62 20.85 -28.45
C VAL A 340 -12.62 19.74 -28.79
N PRO A 341 -13.95 19.96 -28.69
CA PRO A 341 -14.95 18.93 -29.03
C PRO A 341 -15.01 18.61 -30.53
N SER A 342 -14.79 19.60 -31.42
CA SER A 342 -14.77 19.39 -32.87
C SER A 342 -13.58 18.54 -33.32
N LEU A 343 -12.42 18.70 -32.67
CA LEU A 343 -11.23 17.89 -32.93
C LEU A 343 -11.43 16.40 -32.58
N ALA A 344 -12.26 16.12 -31.56
CA ALA A 344 -12.59 14.76 -31.14
C ALA A 344 -13.66 14.10 -32.03
N LEU A 345 -14.56 14.89 -32.64
CA LEU A 345 -15.56 14.39 -33.60
C LEU A 345 -14.95 14.06 -34.97
N ASP A 346 -13.97 14.83 -35.45
CA ASP A 346 -13.29 14.55 -36.72
C ASP A 346 -12.52 13.21 -36.70
N LEU A 347 -11.96 12.84 -35.53
CA LEU A 347 -11.33 11.52 -35.29
C LEU A 347 -12.29 10.32 -35.41
N ILE A 348 -13.60 10.56 -35.34
CA ILE A 348 -14.65 9.53 -35.38
C ILE A 348 -15.36 9.52 -36.75
N SER A 349 -15.05 10.48 -37.62
CA SER A 349 -15.57 10.53 -38.99
C SER A 349 -15.03 9.35 -39.84
N GLY A 350 -15.86 8.87 -40.78
CA GLY A 350 -15.81 7.52 -41.36
C GLY A 350 -14.55 7.09 -42.12
N ASP A 351 -13.57 7.96 -42.34
CA ASP A 351 -12.34 7.65 -43.08
C ASP A 351 -11.24 6.98 -42.23
N HIS A 352 -11.36 6.99 -40.90
CA HIS A 352 -10.35 6.45 -39.97
C HIS A 352 -10.68 5.07 -39.39
N VAL A 353 -11.72 4.37 -39.86
CA VAL A 353 -12.15 3.07 -39.31
C VAL A 353 -11.03 2.03 -39.36
N VAL A 354 -10.28 1.98 -40.46
CA VAL A 354 -9.14 1.05 -40.61
C VAL A 354 -8.01 1.42 -39.65
N GLU A 355 -7.71 2.70 -39.47
CA GLU A 355 -6.70 3.17 -38.53
C GLU A 355 -7.09 2.88 -37.09
N LEU A 356 -8.37 3.04 -36.74
CA LEU A 356 -8.91 2.73 -35.42
C LEU A 356 -8.86 1.22 -35.14
N LEU A 357 -9.17 0.37 -36.13
CA LEU A 357 -9.05 -1.08 -36.02
C LEU A 357 -7.60 -1.54 -35.87
N VAL A 358 -6.67 -0.94 -36.61
CA VAL A 358 -5.23 -1.20 -36.48
C VAL A 358 -4.71 -0.74 -35.12
N ALA A 359 -5.11 0.44 -34.65
CA ALA A 359 -4.75 0.96 -33.33
C ALA A 359 -5.30 0.08 -32.21
N ALA A 360 -6.55 -0.38 -32.31
CA ALA A 360 -7.16 -1.30 -31.36
C ALA A 360 -6.47 -2.68 -31.37
N ALA A 361 -6.11 -3.22 -32.54
CA ALA A 361 -5.36 -4.47 -32.65
C ALA A 361 -3.96 -4.36 -32.05
N MET A 362 -3.26 -3.25 -32.32
CA MET A 362 -1.96 -2.93 -31.72
C MET A 362 -2.07 -2.79 -30.20
N PHE A 363 -3.08 -2.09 -29.70
CA PHE A 363 -3.34 -1.97 -28.27
C PHE A 363 -3.61 -3.34 -27.63
N GLY A 364 -4.45 -4.17 -28.27
CA GLY A 364 -4.71 -5.55 -27.85
C GLY A 364 -3.42 -6.39 -27.77
N LEU A 365 -2.54 -6.29 -28.76
CA LEU A 365 -1.24 -6.95 -28.77
C LEU A 365 -0.32 -6.46 -27.65
N VAL A 366 -0.26 -5.15 -27.44
CA VAL A 366 0.51 -4.49 -26.36
C VAL A 366 0.04 -4.93 -24.98
N CYS A 367 -1.25 -5.23 -24.80
CA CYS A 367 -1.79 -5.77 -23.56
C CYS A 367 -1.59 -7.30 -23.44
N LEU A 368 -1.68 -8.05 -24.53
CA LEU A 368 -1.60 -9.51 -24.52
C LEU A 368 -0.19 -10.03 -24.21
N LEU A 369 0.85 -9.43 -24.80
CA LEU A 369 2.25 -9.88 -24.62
C LEU A 369 2.72 -9.85 -23.15
N PRO A 370 2.49 -8.78 -22.36
CA PRO A 370 2.73 -8.78 -20.92
C PRO A 370 1.99 -9.90 -20.20
N VAL A 371 0.71 -10.12 -20.52
CA VAL A 371 -0.12 -11.16 -19.87
C VAL A 371 0.48 -12.54 -20.12
N VAL A 372 0.81 -12.87 -21.37
CA VAL A 372 1.47 -14.14 -21.72
C VAL A 372 2.80 -14.29 -20.99
N PHE A 373 3.60 -13.22 -20.95
CA PHE A 373 4.88 -13.20 -20.23
C PHE A 373 4.73 -13.47 -18.73
N PHE A 374 3.76 -12.83 -18.06
CA PHE A 374 3.51 -13.03 -16.64
C PHE A 374 2.90 -14.39 -16.33
N VAL A 375 2.02 -14.92 -17.19
CA VAL A 375 1.48 -16.28 -17.06
C VAL A 375 2.59 -17.32 -17.21
N ALA A 376 3.48 -17.17 -18.18
CA ALA A 376 4.63 -18.06 -18.37
C ALA A 376 5.58 -18.02 -17.16
N LEU A 377 5.81 -16.83 -16.60
CA LEU A 377 6.60 -16.65 -15.37
C LEU A 377 5.93 -17.33 -14.18
N TRP A 378 4.62 -17.17 -13.99
CA TRP A 378 3.86 -17.72 -12.86
C TRP A 378 3.76 -19.25 -12.89
N ARG A 379 3.70 -19.85 -14.08
CA ARG A 379 3.63 -21.31 -14.24
C ARG A 379 4.96 -22.01 -13.96
N HIS A 380 6.08 -21.29 -13.98
CA HIS A 380 7.40 -21.90 -13.73
C HIS A 380 7.56 -22.27 -12.25
N PRO A 381 8.08 -23.46 -11.88
CA PRO A 381 8.18 -23.89 -10.48
C PRO A 381 8.98 -22.92 -9.58
N LYS A 382 10.09 -22.39 -10.12
CA LYS A 382 10.92 -21.37 -9.45
C LYS A 382 10.48 -19.92 -9.74
N HIS A 383 9.40 -19.75 -10.51
CA HIS A 383 8.89 -18.47 -10.97
C HIS A 383 9.95 -17.58 -11.65
N HIS A 384 10.76 -18.20 -12.51
CA HIS A 384 11.75 -17.50 -13.32
C HIS A 384 11.12 -17.07 -14.63
N GLY A 385 11.27 -15.80 -14.98
CA GLY A 385 10.83 -15.30 -16.28
C GLY A 385 11.74 -15.80 -17.40
N LEU A 386 11.28 -15.74 -18.65
CA LEU A 386 12.08 -16.10 -19.83
C LEU A 386 13.42 -15.35 -19.85
N HIS A 387 13.39 -14.07 -19.46
CA HIS A 387 14.57 -13.21 -19.39
C HIS A 387 15.64 -13.71 -18.40
N GLU A 388 15.28 -14.43 -17.34
CA GLU A 388 16.24 -15.01 -16.39
C GLU A 388 16.76 -16.34 -16.88
N ARG A 389 15.87 -17.13 -17.50
CA ARG A 389 16.22 -18.44 -18.06
C ARG A 389 17.22 -18.32 -19.20
N PHE A 390 17.00 -17.40 -20.13
CA PHE A 390 17.88 -17.22 -21.29
C PHE A 390 19.20 -16.51 -20.93
N SER A 391 19.18 -15.53 -20.03
CA SER A 391 20.41 -14.82 -19.64
C SER A 391 21.27 -15.57 -18.62
N GLY A 392 20.66 -16.45 -17.82
CA GLY A 392 21.27 -17.03 -16.63
C GLY A 392 21.45 -16.04 -15.47
N VAL A 393 20.94 -14.82 -15.60
CA VAL A 393 21.01 -13.79 -14.56
C VAL A 393 19.84 -13.97 -13.60
N SER A 394 20.11 -14.13 -12.32
CA SER A 394 19.09 -14.28 -11.28
C SER A 394 19.07 -13.07 -10.33
N ASN A 395 18.01 -12.97 -9.52
CA ASN A 395 17.90 -11.97 -8.47
C ASN A 395 18.20 -12.61 -7.12
N VAL A 396 19.00 -11.92 -6.30
CA VAL A 396 19.27 -12.26 -4.90
C VAL A 396 18.76 -11.13 -4.02
N ALA A 397 18.15 -11.47 -2.89
CA ALA A 397 17.71 -10.48 -1.90
C ALA A 397 18.89 -10.07 -1.01
N LEU A 398 19.08 -8.76 -0.85
CA LEU A 398 19.92 -8.19 0.19
C LEU A 398 19.18 -8.20 1.54
N PRO A 399 19.90 -8.18 2.67
CA PRO A 399 19.30 -8.15 4.01
C PRO A 399 18.30 -7.00 4.18
N HIS A 400 17.13 -7.32 4.72
CA HIS A 400 16.10 -6.34 5.07
C HIS A 400 16.31 -5.84 6.51
N LYS A 401 15.67 -4.72 6.89
CA LYS A 401 15.95 -4.06 8.19
C LYS A 401 15.68 -4.91 9.43
N ARG A 402 14.78 -5.89 9.35
CA ARG A 402 14.46 -6.82 10.45
C ARG A 402 15.08 -8.21 10.28
N ALA A 403 16.00 -8.39 9.33
CA ALA A 403 16.69 -9.65 9.19
C ALA A 403 17.47 -9.92 10.49
N ARG A 404 17.22 -11.07 11.11
CA ARG A 404 18.04 -11.52 12.24
C ARG A 404 19.43 -11.85 11.71
N THR A 405 20.47 -11.34 12.36
CA THR A 405 21.83 -11.78 12.07
C THR A 405 21.91 -13.28 12.35
N PRO A 406 22.40 -14.11 11.43
CA PRO A 406 22.70 -15.51 11.75
C PRO A 406 23.63 -15.52 12.96
N GLN A 407 23.20 -16.18 14.04
CA GLN A 407 24.11 -16.49 15.14
C GLN A 407 25.15 -17.46 14.56
N PRO A 408 26.46 -17.20 14.69
CA PRO A 408 27.45 -18.14 14.19
C PRO A 408 27.24 -19.48 14.90
N ASP A 409 27.02 -20.54 14.12
CA ASP A 409 26.87 -21.90 14.63
C ASP A 409 28.13 -22.25 15.43
N THR A 410 28.03 -22.32 16.76
CA THR A 410 29.08 -22.82 17.65
C THR A 410 29.07 -24.35 17.67
N SER A 411 29.00 -24.97 16.50
CA SER A 411 29.12 -26.42 16.35
C SER A 411 30.12 -26.71 15.22
N THR A 412 31.39 -26.50 15.53
CA THR A 412 32.52 -27.08 14.78
C THR A 412 33.35 -27.89 15.77
N ASP A 413 33.35 -29.20 15.51
CA ASP A 413 34.48 -30.13 15.66
C ASP A 413 35.11 -30.30 17.05
N THR A 414 34.53 -31.23 17.81
CA THR A 414 35.29 -32.17 18.64
C THR A 414 34.72 -33.54 18.33
N ASP A 415 35.34 -34.27 17.40
CA ASP A 415 35.38 -35.74 17.31
C ASP A 415 36.25 -36.12 16.11
N ALA A 416 37.55 -35.81 16.22
CA ALA A 416 38.59 -36.33 15.35
C ALA A 416 39.93 -36.28 16.11
N ASP A 417 40.08 -37.14 17.11
CA ASP A 417 41.38 -37.63 17.57
C ASP A 417 41.19 -38.77 18.58
N THR A 418 41.05 -39.99 18.06
CA THR A 418 41.54 -41.21 18.70
C THR A 418 41.57 -42.31 17.64
N ASP A 419 42.67 -42.37 16.89
CA ASP A 419 43.12 -43.56 16.18
C ASP A 419 44.62 -43.41 15.93
N ALA A 420 45.43 -43.78 16.93
CA ALA A 420 46.82 -44.19 16.76
C ALA A 420 47.33 -44.88 18.04
N ASP A 421 48.01 -46.01 17.84
CA ASP A 421 48.65 -46.92 18.82
C ASP A 421 47.68 -47.79 19.65
N THR A 422 47.70 -49.12 19.60
CA THR A 422 48.87 -50.00 19.47
C THR A 422 48.41 -51.42 19.10
N ASP A 423 49.04 -52.03 18.09
CA ASP A 423 49.07 -53.49 17.90
C ASP A 423 50.01 -54.09 18.96
N ALA A 424 49.49 -54.93 19.86
CA ALA A 424 50.25 -55.99 20.52
C ALA A 424 49.34 -56.97 21.29
N GLU A 425 49.42 -58.23 20.86
CA GLU A 425 49.41 -59.44 21.69
C GLU A 425 48.13 -59.98 22.36
N GLU A 426 47.92 -61.26 22.05
CA GLU A 426 47.48 -62.36 22.91
C GLU A 426 45.99 -62.56 23.25
N THR A 427 45.41 -63.51 22.50
CA THR A 427 45.02 -64.85 22.99
C THR A 427 44.02 -64.98 24.16
N THR A 428 43.04 -65.87 23.95
CA THR A 428 42.15 -66.55 24.94
C THR A 428 41.11 -65.70 25.65
N ALA A 429 39.92 -66.13 26.05
CA ALA A 429 39.06 -67.30 25.86
C ALA A 429 37.81 -67.02 26.73
N ILE A 430 36.64 -67.56 26.36
CA ILE A 430 35.62 -68.14 27.27
C ILE A 430 34.76 -67.20 28.19
N GLU A 431 33.44 -67.41 28.07
CA GLU A 431 32.33 -67.26 29.04
C GLU A 431 32.28 -66.06 30.02
N ARG A 432 31.20 -65.27 29.92
CA ARG A 432 30.03 -65.36 30.82
C ARG A 432 28.85 -64.51 30.35
#